data_AF-A0A7C8F2F7-F1
#
_entry.id   AF-A0A7C8F2F7-F1
#
_cell.length_a   1.000
_cell.length_b   1.000
_cell.length_c   1.000
_cell.angle_alpha   90.00
_cell.angle_beta   90.00
_cell.angle_gamma   90.00
#
_symmetry.space_group_name_H-M   'P 1'
#
loop_
_entity.id
_entity.type
_entity.pdbx_description
1 polymer ?
#
loop_
_entity_poly.entity_id
_entity_poly.type
_entity_poly.pdbx_seq_one_letter_code
_entity_poly.pdbx_strand_id
1 'polypeptide(L)'
;MHITITQDPPDDVIQTKRRYLRIIPILLALIFCAILLALFMAFFGSTHEALLENIALALFAGPGLLFFYFAEKLHDHRSLSPKKEKEVEEFCRKDPDIAAYCAKLATMERKPIKAEYDAFKARIDEL
;
A
#
# COMPACT_ATOMS: atom_id res chain seq x y z
N MET A 1 -2.95 5.18 5.61
CA MET A 1 -4.28 4.79 6.16
C MET A 1 -4.40 5.45 7.53
N HIS A 2 -5.53 6.05 7.92
CA HIS A 2 -5.66 6.64 9.27
C HIS A 2 -6.09 5.52 10.23
N ILE A 3 -5.22 5.15 11.16
CA ILE A 3 -5.52 4.14 12.18
C ILE A 3 -5.62 4.87 13.51
N THR A 4 -6.77 4.74 14.16
CA THR A 4 -7.01 5.30 15.49
C THR A 4 -6.87 4.18 16.51
N ILE A 5 -5.96 4.34 17.47
CA ILE A 5 -5.59 3.29 18.45
C ILE A 5 -6.77 2.92 19.37
N THR A 6 -7.77 3.81 19.50
CA THR A 6 -8.99 3.56 20.27
C THR A 6 -10.04 2.73 19.53
N GLN A 7 -9.88 2.50 18.23
CA GLN A 7 -10.78 1.68 17.42
C GLN A 7 -10.29 0.24 17.31
N ASP A 8 -11.19 -0.67 16.92
CA ASP A 8 -10.81 -2.07 16.70
C ASP A 8 -9.86 -2.21 15.50
N PRO A 9 -8.87 -3.12 15.60
CA PRO A 9 -7.94 -3.35 14.51
C PRO A 9 -8.69 -3.91 13.28
N PRO A 10 -8.29 -3.51 12.07
CA PRO A 10 -8.88 -4.04 10.85
C PRO A 10 -8.57 -5.54 10.70
N ASP A 11 -9.62 -6.36 10.58
CA ASP A 11 -9.52 -7.82 10.35
C ASP A 11 -9.03 -8.16 8.93
N ASP A 12 -9.39 -7.33 7.94
CA ASP A 12 -9.21 -7.65 6.52
C ASP A 12 -7.82 -7.32 5.96
N VAL A 13 -6.83 -7.04 6.79
CA VAL A 13 -5.48 -6.59 6.37
C VAL A 13 -4.81 -7.60 5.43
N ILE A 14 -4.92 -8.90 5.72
CA ILE A 14 -4.33 -9.98 4.91
C ILE A 14 -5.05 -10.12 3.57
N GLN A 15 -6.39 -10.09 3.58
CA GLN A 15 -7.20 -10.19 2.37
C GLN A 15 -6.98 -8.98 1.46
N THR A 16 -6.90 -7.80 2.04
CA THR A 16 -6.62 -6.53 1.35
C THR A 16 -5.24 -6.55 0.70
N LYS A 17 -4.20 -6.99 1.44
CA LYS A 17 -2.85 -7.18 0.90
C LYS A 17 -2.84 -8.16 -0.29
N ARG A 18 -3.56 -9.28 -0.18
CA ARG A 18 -3.66 -10.28 -1.26
C ARG A 18 -4.36 -9.72 -2.50
N ARG A 19 -5.38 -8.89 -2.30
CA ARG A 19 -6.11 -8.21 -3.39
C ARG A 19 -5.18 -7.25 -4.14
N TYR A 20 -4.43 -6.41 -3.43
CA TYR A 20 -3.48 -5.50 -4.05
C TYR A 20 -2.34 -6.23 -4.78
N LEU A 21 -1.80 -7.31 -4.20
CA LEU A 21 -0.79 -8.13 -4.86
C LEU A 21 -1.26 -8.76 -6.19
N ARG A 22 -2.57 -8.98 -6.38
CA ARG A 22 -3.11 -9.42 -7.67
C ARG A 22 -3.33 -8.28 -8.67
N ILE A 23 -3.70 -7.09 -8.19
CA ILE A 23 -4.03 -5.94 -9.05
C ILE A 23 -2.77 -5.27 -9.58
N ILE A 24 -1.73 -5.14 -8.75
CA ILE A 24 -0.46 -4.51 -9.10
C ILE A 24 0.19 -5.08 -10.39
N PRO A 25 0.34 -6.40 -10.57
CA PRO A 25 0.92 -6.94 -11.81
C PRO A 25 0.05 -6.66 -13.05
N ILE A 26 -1.28 -6.61 -12.90
CA ILE A 26 -2.19 -6.27 -14.00
C ILE A 26 -1.97 -4.82 -14.42
N LEU A 27 -1.87 -3.90 -13.46
CA LEU A 27 -1.57 -2.49 -13.73
C LEU A 27 -0.20 -2.32 -14.38
N LEU A 28 0.82 -3.05 -13.90
CA LEU A 28 2.16 -3.03 -14.48
C LEU A 28 2.16 -3.53 -15.93
N ALA A 29 1.38 -4.57 -16.24
CA ALA A 29 1.23 -5.09 -17.59
C ALA A 29 0.56 -4.05 -18.52
N LEU A 30 -0.43 -3.30 -18.03
CA LEU A 30 -1.06 -2.21 -18.79
C LEU A 30 -0.08 -1.08 -19.08
N ILE A 31 0.71 -0.66 -18.08
CA ILE A 31 1.76 0.36 -18.26
C ILE A 31 2.79 -0.13 -19.28
N PHE A 32 3.22 -1.40 -19.18
CA PHE A 32 4.15 -2.00 -20.14
C PHE A 32 3.58 -2.04 -21.56
N CYS A 33 2.30 -2.37 -21.71
CA CYS A 33 1.60 -2.33 -23.00
C CYS A 33 1.58 -0.91 -23.59
N ALA A 34 1.34 0.11 -22.75
CA ALA A 34 1.40 1.51 -23.17
C ALA A 34 2.79 1.90 -23.68
N ILE A 35 3.86 1.45 -23.01
CA ILE A 35 5.25 1.70 -23.44
C ILE A 35 5.54 1.01 -24.79
N LEU A 36 5.11 -0.24 -24.96
CA LEU A 36 5.28 -0.95 -26.23
C LEU A 36 4.52 -0.27 -27.38
N LEU A 37 3.31 0.22 -27.12
CA LEU A 37 2.53 1.01 -28.08
C LEU A 37 3.25 2.31 -28.47
N ALA A 38 3.81 3.03 -27.49
CA ALA A 38 4.59 4.24 -27.74
C ALA A 38 5.84 3.96 -28.59
N LEU A 39 6.58 2.90 -28.27
CA LEU A 39 7.73 2.47 -29.06
C LEU A 39 7.32 2.08 -30.49
N PHE A 40 6.23 1.32 -30.63
CA PHE A 40 5.73 0.93 -31.94
C PHE A 40 5.39 2.15 -32.80
N MET A 41 4.71 3.17 -32.24
CA MET A 41 4.43 4.42 -32.94
C MET A 41 5.71 5.15 -33.36
N ALA A 42 6.70 5.23 -32.45
CA ALA A 42 7.97 5.90 -32.71
C ALA A 42 8.79 5.23 -33.83
N PHE A 43 8.75 3.89 -33.93
CA PHE A 43 9.50 3.14 -34.94
C PHE A 43 8.79 3.02 -36.29
N PHE A 44 7.46 2.89 -36.31
CA PHE A 44 6.72 2.56 -37.52
C PHE A 44 5.99 3.73 -38.17
N GLY A 45 5.97 4.93 -37.56
CA GLY A 45 5.36 6.11 -38.17
C GLY A 45 3.88 5.89 -38.47
N SER A 46 3.05 5.87 -37.43
CA SER A 46 1.60 5.64 -37.55
C SER A 46 0.89 6.86 -38.14
N THR A 47 0.01 6.69 -39.14
CA THR A 47 -0.85 7.77 -39.67
C THR A 47 -2.02 8.15 -38.75
N HIS A 48 -2.21 7.43 -37.64
CA HIS A 48 -3.28 7.64 -36.66
C HIS A 48 -2.72 8.23 -35.35
N GLU A 49 -1.75 9.15 -35.46
CA GLU A 49 -0.94 9.68 -34.35
C GLU A 49 -1.80 10.15 -33.18
N ALA A 50 -2.78 11.02 -33.42
CA ALA A 50 -3.54 11.65 -32.33
C ALA A 50 -4.42 10.66 -31.52
N LEU A 51 -5.02 9.67 -32.17
CA LEU A 51 -5.92 8.73 -31.48
C LEU A 51 -5.12 7.67 -30.71
N LEU A 52 -4.05 7.15 -31.31
CA LEU A 52 -3.17 6.19 -30.64
C LEU A 52 -2.33 6.84 -29.52
N GLU A 53 -1.90 8.09 -29.67
CA GLU A 53 -1.24 8.84 -28.59
C GLU A 53 -2.17 9.03 -27.39
N ASN A 54 -3.41 9.43 -27.61
CA ASN A 54 -4.38 9.60 -26.53
C ASN A 54 -4.68 8.28 -25.81
N ILE A 55 -4.76 7.18 -26.56
CA ILE A 55 -4.94 5.84 -25.98
C ILE A 55 -3.70 5.43 -25.16
N ALA A 56 -2.50 5.61 -25.71
CA ALA A 56 -1.25 5.30 -25.00
C ALA A 56 -1.10 6.13 -23.73
N LEU A 57 -1.42 7.43 -23.79
CA LEU A 57 -1.42 8.33 -22.64
C LEU A 57 -2.43 7.89 -21.58
N ALA A 58 -3.66 7.53 -21.97
CA ALA A 58 -4.68 7.05 -21.05
C ALA A 58 -4.31 5.71 -20.38
N LEU A 59 -3.75 4.77 -21.16
CA LEU A 59 -3.23 3.48 -20.68
C LEU A 59 -1.98 3.61 -19.80
N PHE A 60 -1.24 4.71 -19.93
CA PHE A 60 -0.11 5.00 -19.06
C PHE A 60 -0.54 5.72 -17.78
N ALA A 61 -1.25 6.85 -17.91
CA ALA A 61 -1.59 7.73 -16.80
C ALA A 61 -2.61 7.10 -15.84
N GLY A 62 -3.67 6.48 -16.36
CA GLY A 62 -4.72 5.87 -15.52
C GLY A 62 -4.19 4.71 -14.69
N PRO A 63 -3.65 3.65 -15.32
CA PRO A 63 -3.02 2.53 -14.63
C PRO A 63 -1.81 2.95 -13.78
N GLY A 64 -1.03 3.94 -14.22
CA GLY A 64 0.08 4.51 -13.44
C GLY A 64 -0.36 5.13 -12.12
N LEU A 65 -1.39 5.98 -12.14
CA LEU A 65 -1.96 6.57 -10.92
C LEU A 65 -2.52 5.50 -9.98
N LEU A 66 -3.27 4.54 -10.53
CA LEU A 66 -3.80 3.42 -9.75
C LEU A 66 -2.66 2.57 -9.15
N PHE A 67 -1.59 2.34 -9.91
CA PHE A 67 -0.43 1.60 -9.44
C PHE A 67 0.22 2.31 -8.25
N PHE A 68 0.47 3.61 -8.35
CA PHE A 68 1.03 4.39 -7.24
C PHE A 68 0.13 4.33 -6.00
N TYR A 69 -1.17 4.53 -6.17
CA TYR A 69 -2.14 4.46 -5.07
C TYR A 69 -2.14 3.08 -4.39
N PHE A 70 -2.18 1.99 -5.16
CA PHE A 70 -2.19 0.64 -4.60
C PHE A 70 -0.82 0.22 -4.03
N ALA A 71 0.28 0.67 -4.62
CA ALA A 71 1.63 0.41 -4.12
C ALA A 71 1.85 1.10 -2.76
N GLU A 72 1.42 2.35 -2.63
CA GLU A 72 1.46 3.09 -1.36
C GLU A 72 0.61 2.39 -0.30
N LYS A 73 -0.64 2.02 -0.63
CA LYS A 73 -1.50 1.25 0.27
C LYS A 73 -0.90 -0.11 0.64
N LEU A 74 -0.24 -0.80 -0.27
CA LEU A 74 0.43 -2.07 0.03
C LEU A 74 1.61 -1.87 0.99
N HIS A 75 2.34 -0.76 0.84
CA HIS A 75 3.44 -0.41 1.72
C HIS A 75 2.99 -0.16 3.17
N ASP A 76 1.81 0.43 3.37
CA ASP A 76 1.17 0.59 4.69
C ASP A 76 0.88 -0.76 5.37
N HIS A 77 0.63 -1.81 4.59
CA HIS A 77 0.33 -3.18 5.05
C HIS A 77 1.58 -4.07 5.16
N ARG A 78 2.77 -3.48 5.05
CA ARG A 78 4.03 -4.21 5.17
C ARG A 78 4.22 -4.68 6.62
N SER A 79 4.72 -5.90 6.76
CA SER A 79 5.13 -6.43 8.07
C SER A 79 6.29 -5.62 8.63
N LEU A 80 6.31 -5.47 9.95
CA LEU A 80 7.38 -4.77 10.63
C LEU A 80 8.70 -5.53 10.55
N SER A 81 9.80 -4.78 10.59
CA SER A 81 11.15 -5.34 10.78
C SER A 81 11.31 -5.75 12.25
N PRO A 82 12.15 -6.75 12.58
CA PRO A 82 12.37 -7.17 13.96
C PRO A 82 12.78 -6.04 14.90
N LYS A 83 13.48 -5.02 14.39
CA LYS A 83 13.84 -3.82 15.17
C LYS A 83 12.59 -3.03 15.57
N LYS A 84 11.64 -2.85 14.64
CA LYS A 84 10.40 -2.12 14.90
C LYS A 84 9.45 -2.91 15.79
N GLU A 85 9.45 -4.24 15.70
CA GLU A 85 8.66 -5.09 16.62
C GLU A 85 9.07 -4.87 18.08
N LYS A 86 10.38 -4.77 18.35
CA LYS A 86 10.89 -4.43 19.69
C LYS A 86 10.45 -3.04 20.16
N GLU A 87 10.45 -2.05 19.26
CA GLU A 87 9.95 -0.70 19.59
C GLU A 87 8.45 -0.72 19.93
N VAL A 88 7.64 -1.55 19.26
CA VAL A 88 6.23 -1.73 19.63
C VAL A 88 6.08 -2.31 21.04
N GLU A 89 6.91 -3.28 21.44
CA GLU A 89 6.90 -3.79 22.82
C GLU A 89 7.23 -2.69 23.83
N GLU A 90 8.13 -1.77 23.50
CA GLU A 90 8.41 -0.59 24.34
C GLU A 90 7.23 0.37 24.39
N PHE A 91 6.54 0.61 23.27
CA PHE A 91 5.34 1.45 23.24
C PHE A 91 4.20 0.86 24.08
N CYS A 92 3.99 -0.45 24.05
CA CYS A 92 3.02 -1.14 24.91
C CYS A 92 3.31 -0.97 26.40
N ARG A 93 4.58 -0.78 26.79
CA ARG A 93 4.93 -0.52 28.20
C ARG A 93 4.70 0.93 28.61
N LYS A 94 4.72 1.85 27.65
CA LYS A 94 4.57 3.30 27.88
C LYS A 94 3.12 3.76 27.87
N ASP A 95 2.29 3.17 27.01
CA ASP A 95 0.89 3.55 26.84
C ASP A 95 -0.04 2.32 26.97
N PRO A 96 -0.98 2.31 27.94
CA PRO A 96 -1.90 1.20 28.14
C PRO A 96 -2.93 1.04 27.01
N ASP A 97 -3.27 2.09 26.26
CA ASP A 97 -4.15 2.00 25.08
C ASP A 97 -3.45 1.23 23.95
N ILE A 98 -2.15 1.48 23.75
CA ILE A 98 -1.33 0.73 22.78
C ILE A 98 -1.23 -0.75 23.20
N ALA A 99 -1.05 -1.02 24.49
CA ALA A 99 -1.05 -2.38 25.02
C ALA A 99 -2.38 -3.09 24.77
N ALA A 100 -3.51 -2.41 25.02
CA ALA A 100 -4.84 -2.95 24.77
C ALA A 100 -5.06 -3.24 23.27
N TYR A 101 -4.62 -2.35 22.39
CA TYR A 101 -4.69 -2.57 20.94
C TYR A 101 -3.84 -3.77 20.51
N CYS A 102 -2.61 -3.91 21.02
CA CYS A 102 -1.75 -5.05 20.71
C CYS A 102 -2.31 -6.37 21.25
N ALA A 103 -3.01 -6.35 22.40
CA ALA A 103 -3.71 -7.53 22.91
C ALA A 103 -4.81 -7.98 21.95
N LYS A 104 -5.59 -7.04 21.37
CA LYS A 104 -6.58 -7.36 20.32
C LYS A 104 -5.90 -7.98 19.08
N LEU A 105 -4.78 -7.42 18.62
CA LEU A 105 -4.01 -8.01 17.52
C LEU A 105 -3.54 -9.44 17.81
N ALA A 106 -3.11 -9.72 19.05
CA ALA A 106 -2.69 -11.05 19.47
C ALA A 106 -3.86 -12.05 19.46
N THR A 107 -5.08 -11.64 19.83
CA THR A 107 -6.27 -12.49 19.72
C THR A 107 -6.64 -12.85 18.27
N MET A 108 -6.24 -12.01 17.32
CA MET A 108 -6.41 -12.25 15.88
C MET A 108 -5.23 -12.99 15.24
N GLU A 109 -4.28 -13.48 16.06
CA GLU A 109 -3.02 -14.13 15.63
C GLU A 109 -2.23 -13.31 14.59
N ARG A 110 -2.37 -11.97 14.63
CA ARG A 110 -1.81 -11.06 13.64
C ARG A 110 -0.72 -10.19 14.25
N LYS A 111 0.36 -9.99 13.49
CA LYS A 111 1.41 -9.02 13.82
C LYS A 111 1.01 -7.60 13.41
N PRO A 112 1.48 -6.57 14.13
CA PRO A 112 1.22 -5.19 13.75
C PRO A 112 1.82 -4.87 12.38
N ILE A 113 1.12 -4.05 11.59
CA ILE A 113 1.60 -3.56 10.29
C ILE A 113 2.30 -2.21 10.43
N LYS A 114 2.98 -1.78 9.37
CA LYS A 114 3.66 -0.48 9.32
C LYS A 114 2.73 0.69 9.68
N ALA A 115 1.51 0.73 9.13
CA ALA A 115 0.56 1.80 9.44
C ALA A 115 0.16 1.86 10.92
N GLU A 116 0.07 0.71 11.59
CA GLU A 116 -0.23 0.65 13.03
C GLU A 116 0.95 1.12 13.87
N TYR A 117 2.16 0.72 13.49
CA TYR A 117 3.39 1.25 14.11
C TYR A 117 3.51 2.77 13.96
N ASP A 118 3.24 3.31 12.77
CA ASP A 118 3.32 4.76 12.53
C ASP A 118 2.27 5.50 13.41
N ALA A 119 1.10 4.90 13.64
CA ALA A 119 0.09 5.42 14.56
C ALA A 119 0.52 5.33 16.04
N PHE A 120 1.08 4.20 16.47
CA PHE A 120 1.63 4.03 17.84
C PHE A 120 2.71 5.07 18.12
N LYS A 121 3.60 5.28 17.15
CA LYS A 121 4.66 6.27 17.28
C LYS A 121 4.09 7.69 17.40
N ALA A 122 3.13 8.07 16.55
CA ALA A 122 2.49 9.39 16.64
C ALA A 122 1.85 9.63 18.01
N ARG A 123 1.18 8.62 18.58
CA ARG A 123 0.59 8.69 19.92
C ARG A 123 1.63 8.87 21.03
N ILE A 124 2.76 8.17 20.94
CA ILE A 124 3.86 8.31 21.90
C ILE A 124 4.56 9.66 21.76
N ASP A 125 4.68 10.19 20.54
CA ASP A 125 5.27 11.51 20.30
C ASP A 125 4.34 12.66 20.78
N GLU A 126 3.03 12.40 20.94
CA GLU A 126 2.03 13.34 21.50
C GLU A 126 1.93 13.33 23.03
N LEU A 127 2.52 12.33 23.70
CA LEU A 127 2.53 12.14 25.17
C LEU A 127 3.70 12.88 25.83
#